data_AF-A0A672TBG1-F1
#
_entry.id   AF-A0A672TBG1-F1
#
_cell.length_a   1.000
_cell.length_b   1.000
_cell.length_c   1.000
_cell.angle_alpha   90.00
_cell.angle_beta   90.00
_cell.angle_gamma   90.00
#
_symmetry.space_group_name_H-M   'P 1'
#
loop_
_entity.id
_entity.type
_entity.pdbx_description
1 polymer ?
#
loop_
_entity_poly.entity_id
_entity_poly.type
_entity_poly.pdbx_seq_one_letter_code
_entity_poly.pdbx_strand_id
1 'polypeptide(L)'
;MLETRRTKLFAIDIRKLRLIQDVFFNHLRMDGAIHRGAGPLLRKECATLNGCEMGEAKITGAYGLPAKYVIHTVGPIVHDSVGDREEQALRNCYYNCLHTATKNHLRTVAFPCISTGVYGYPPDQAVEVALRTVREYLEQNHEKLDRVIFCVFLKSDKELYETMLPAYFPRGLSSHTLVGLSCFIGTYIVNFILYRLYTLSPKTNPHRELSAFLHL
;
A
#
# COMPACT_ATOMS: atom_id res chain seq x y z
N MET A 1 -6.85 24.82 -20.11
CA MET A 1 -7.74 24.09 -19.17
C MET A 1 -6.97 22.85 -18.72
N LEU A 2 -6.08 23.03 -17.75
CA LEU A 2 -5.02 22.07 -17.42
C LEU A 2 -5.57 20.90 -16.61
N GLU A 3 -5.35 19.72 -17.16
CA GLU A 3 -5.62 18.38 -16.63
C GLU A 3 -5.37 18.29 -15.12
N THR A 4 -6.46 18.39 -14.34
CA THR A 4 -6.44 18.24 -12.88
C THR A 4 -5.83 16.89 -12.49
N ARG A 5 -4.64 16.95 -11.87
CA ARG A 5 -4.39 16.37 -10.54
C ARG A 5 -5.03 14.98 -10.34
N ARG A 6 -4.64 13.99 -11.15
CA ARG A 6 -5.07 12.60 -10.93
C ARG A 6 -4.37 12.06 -9.69
N THR A 7 -5.06 12.16 -8.56
CA THR A 7 -4.81 11.49 -7.29
C THR A 7 -4.67 9.99 -7.52
N LYS A 8 -3.53 9.38 -7.16
CA LYS A 8 -3.30 7.95 -7.38
C LYS A 8 -2.36 7.36 -6.35
N LEU A 9 -2.92 7.01 -5.20
CA LEU A 9 -2.54 5.81 -4.45
C LEU A 9 -3.40 5.69 -3.20
N PHE A 10 -3.59 4.46 -2.73
CA PHE A 10 -4.53 3.97 -1.74
C PHE A 10 -3.77 3.43 -0.53
N ALA A 11 -4.15 3.84 0.69
CA ALA A 11 -3.82 3.13 1.93
C ALA A 11 -5.14 2.73 2.61
N ILE A 12 -5.37 1.42 2.75
CA ILE A 12 -6.64 0.86 3.20
C ILE A 12 -6.50 0.14 4.56
N ASP A 13 -7.37 0.48 5.51
CA ASP A 13 -7.62 -0.35 6.71
C ASP A 13 -8.42 -1.59 6.32
N ILE A 14 -7.70 -2.68 6.01
CA ILE A 14 -8.26 -3.95 5.57
C ILE A 14 -8.44 -4.88 6.78
N ARG A 15 -9.68 -5.00 7.27
CA ARG A 15 -10.03 -6.05 8.24
C ARG A 15 -10.21 -7.44 7.62
N LYS A 16 -10.44 -7.54 6.29
CA LYS A 16 -10.56 -8.80 5.54
C LYS A 16 -9.78 -8.75 4.22
N LEU A 17 -8.70 -9.52 4.11
CA LEU A 17 -7.81 -9.55 2.94
C LEU A 17 -8.51 -9.94 1.63
N ARG A 18 -9.56 -10.75 1.73
CA ARG A 18 -10.20 -11.42 0.60
C ARG A 18 -10.91 -10.48 -0.36
N LEU A 19 -11.22 -9.24 0.05
CA LEU A 19 -12.02 -8.29 -0.74
C LEU A 19 -11.19 -7.25 -1.51
N ILE A 20 -9.86 -7.25 -1.38
CA ILE A 20 -8.97 -6.45 -2.25
C ILE A 20 -9.03 -6.96 -3.70
N GLN A 21 -9.47 -8.21 -3.88
CA GLN A 21 -9.46 -8.96 -5.13
C GLN A 21 -10.43 -8.39 -6.18
N ASP A 22 -11.64 -7.99 -5.77
CA ASP A 22 -12.69 -7.55 -6.70
C ASP A 22 -12.49 -6.11 -7.18
N VAL A 23 -11.86 -5.27 -6.36
CA VAL A 23 -11.72 -3.83 -6.61
C VAL A 23 -10.64 -3.53 -7.65
N PHE A 24 -9.60 -4.37 -7.75
CA PHE A 24 -8.45 -4.14 -8.63
C PHE A 24 -8.66 -4.66 -10.06
N PHE A 25 -9.70 -5.45 -10.34
CA PHE A 25 -9.63 -6.43 -11.42
C PHE A 25 -10.17 -6.04 -12.81
N ASN A 26 -10.77 -4.86 -13.01
CA ASN A 26 -11.36 -4.59 -14.34
C ASN A 26 -10.59 -3.59 -15.21
N HIS A 27 -9.47 -2.98 -14.78
CA HIS A 27 -8.96 -1.80 -15.49
C HIS A 27 -7.45 -1.59 -15.44
N LEU A 28 -6.89 -1.21 -16.59
CA LEU A 28 -5.49 -0.80 -16.84
C LEU A 28 -4.95 0.30 -15.91
N ARG A 29 -5.78 0.87 -15.04
CA ARG A 29 -5.44 1.93 -14.09
C ARG A 29 -6.16 1.67 -12.76
N MET A 30 -5.36 1.45 -11.71
CA MET A 30 -5.82 1.20 -10.33
C MET A 30 -6.81 2.24 -9.82
N ASP A 31 -6.54 3.51 -10.12
CA ASP A 31 -7.40 4.66 -9.81
C ASP A 31 -8.85 4.46 -10.29
N GLY A 32 -9.02 4.09 -11.56
CA GLY A 32 -10.35 3.85 -12.10
C GLY A 32 -11.02 2.64 -11.46
N ALA A 33 -10.27 1.57 -11.19
CA ALA A 33 -10.81 0.34 -10.61
C ALA A 33 -11.43 0.64 -9.23
N ILE A 34 -10.76 1.47 -8.44
CA ILE A 34 -11.23 1.87 -7.12
C ILE A 34 -12.39 2.86 -7.19
N HIS A 35 -12.37 3.84 -8.10
CA HIS A 35 -13.53 4.71 -8.32
C HIS A 35 -14.80 3.94 -8.74
N ARG A 36 -14.65 2.84 -9.47
CA ARG A 36 -15.79 1.96 -9.77
C ARG A 36 -16.23 1.13 -8.57
N GLY A 37 -15.30 0.53 -7.85
CA GLY A 37 -15.63 -0.27 -6.65
C GLY A 37 -16.27 0.57 -5.54
N ALA A 38 -15.80 1.80 -5.33
CA ALA A 38 -16.33 2.70 -4.31
C ALA A 38 -17.68 3.33 -4.71
N GLY A 39 -17.94 3.43 -6.01
CA GLY A 39 -19.11 4.12 -6.55
C GLY A 39 -18.95 5.65 -6.63
N PRO A 40 -19.99 6.36 -7.10
CA PRO A 40 -19.91 7.77 -7.48
C PRO A 40 -19.66 8.73 -6.30
N LEU A 41 -19.95 8.30 -5.06
CA LEU A 41 -19.75 9.13 -3.88
C LEU A 41 -18.27 9.43 -3.62
N LEU A 42 -17.37 8.49 -3.93
CA LEU A 42 -15.92 8.73 -3.83
C LEU A 42 -15.49 9.90 -4.71
N ARG A 43 -15.99 9.96 -5.95
CA ARG A 43 -15.67 11.07 -6.86
C ARG A 43 -16.22 12.40 -6.34
N LYS A 44 -17.40 12.41 -5.73
CA LYS A 44 -17.98 13.61 -5.13
C LYS A 44 -17.13 14.14 -3.98
N GLU A 45 -16.66 13.25 -3.10
CA GLU A 45 -15.77 13.66 -1.99
C GLU A 45 -14.40 14.08 -2.51
N CYS A 46 -13.80 13.38 -3.46
CA CYS A 46 -12.52 13.81 -4.05
C CYS A 46 -12.61 15.22 -4.67
N ALA A 47 -13.77 15.62 -5.19
CA ALA A 47 -13.98 16.96 -5.72
C ALA A 47 -13.94 18.06 -4.64
N THR A 48 -14.25 17.75 -3.38
CA THR A 48 -14.17 18.70 -2.26
C THR A 48 -12.74 18.88 -1.74
N LEU A 49 -11.83 17.96 -2.07
CA LEU A 49 -10.45 17.98 -1.60
C LEU A 49 -9.55 18.99 -2.33
N ASN A 50 -10.03 19.63 -3.41
CA ASN A 50 -9.27 20.59 -4.23
C ASN A 50 -7.96 20.01 -4.82
N GLY A 51 -7.95 18.71 -5.14
CA GLY A 51 -6.79 17.98 -5.65
C GLY A 51 -5.74 17.65 -4.58
N CYS A 52 -4.60 17.11 -4.98
CA CYS A 52 -3.51 16.73 -4.08
C CYS A 52 -2.17 17.09 -4.73
N GLU A 53 -1.23 17.63 -3.94
CA GLU A 53 0.11 17.96 -4.42
C GLU A 53 0.98 16.71 -4.49
N MET A 54 2.05 16.78 -5.28
CA MET A 54 3.00 15.68 -5.40
C MET A 54 3.68 15.40 -4.05
N GLY A 55 3.71 14.14 -3.62
CA GLY A 55 4.22 13.74 -2.31
C GLY A 55 3.21 13.88 -1.17
N GLU A 56 2.11 14.61 -1.35
CA GLU A 56 1.11 14.83 -0.30
C GLU A 56 0.06 13.70 -0.26
N ALA A 57 -0.64 13.58 0.87
CA ALA A 57 -1.70 12.60 1.06
C ALA A 57 -2.99 13.22 1.62
N LYS A 58 -4.16 12.79 1.12
CA LYS A 58 -5.49 13.17 1.64
C LYS A 58 -6.32 11.93 1.93
N ILE A 59 -7.37 12.04 2.73
CA ILE A 59 -8.21 10.88 3.09
C ILE A 59 -9.67 11.13 2.73
N THR A 60 -10.35 10.10 2.26
CA THR A 60 -11.79 10.08 2.01
C THR A 60 -12.43 8.84 2.62
N GLY A 61 -13.75 8.84 2.75
CA GLY A 61 -14.51 7.61 2.91
C GLY A 61 -14.25 6.63 1.75
N ALA A 62 -14.36 5.34 2.02
CA ALA A 62 -14.17 4.31 0.99
C ALA A 62 -15.47 3.83 0.32
N TYR A 63 -16.63 4.20 0.86
CA TYR A 63 -17.95 3.97 0.27
C TYR A 63 -18.24 2.49 -0.04
N GLY A 64 -18.43 2.13 -1.31
CA GLY A 64 -18.73 0.76 -1.73
C GLY A 64 -17.58 -0.23 -1.55
N LEU A 65 -16.39 0.24 -1.16
CA LEU A 65 -15.25 -0.62 -0.90
C LEU A 65 -15.37 -1.32 0.47
N PRO A 66 -14.76 -2.50 0.63
CA PRO A 66 -14.63 -3.20 1.92
C PRO A 66 -13.74 -2.44 2.94
N ALA A 67 -13.01 -1.46 2.45
CA ALA A 67 -12.18 -0.51 3.16
C ALA A 67 -13.01 0.41 4.06
N LYS A 68 -12.41 0.96 5.12
CA LYS A 68 -13.01 2.13 5.80
C LYS A 68 -12.77 3.43 5.04
N TYR A 69 -11.51 3.62 4.66
CA TYR A 69 -11.03 4.85 4.06
C TYR A 69 -10.17 4.55 2.84
N VAL A 70 -10.10 5.55 1.98
CA VAL A 70 -9.10 5.66 0.93
C VAL A 70 -8.22 6.84 1.29
N ILE A 71 -6.94 6.59 1.50
CA ILE A 71 -5.92 7.64 1.50
C ILE A 71 -5.46 7.81 0.06
N HIS A 72 -5.14 9.03 -0.34
CA HIS A 72 -5.01 9.54 -1.71
C HIS A 72 -3.69 10.30 -1.83
N THR A 73 -2.71 9.79 -2.57
CA THR A 73 -1.44 10.52 -2.79
C THR A 73 -1.09 10.65 -4.28
N VAL A 74 -0.18 11.58 -4.61
CA VAL A 74 0.28 11.83 -5.98
C VAL A 74 1.78 11.58 -6.03
N GLY A 75 2.16 10.46 -6.63
CA GLY A 75 3.56 10.15 -6.87
C GLY A 75 4.20 11.00 -7.98
N PRO A 76 5.54 11.08 -8.03
CA PRO A 76 6.29 11.74 -9.09
C PRO A 76 6.08 11.08 -10.46
N ILE A 77 6.32 11.85 -11.52
CA ILE A 77 6.42 11.37 -12.89
C ILE A 77 7.89 11.47 -13.30
N VAL A 78 8.44 10.37 -13.80
CA VAL A 78 9.84 10.26 -14.25
C VAL A 78 9.84 10.11 -15.77
N HIS A 79 10.66 10.91 -16.45
CA HIS A 79 10.79 10.88 -17.91
C HIS A 79 12.11 10.23 -18.35
N ASP A 80 13.23 10.66 -17.77
CA ASP A 80 14.57 10.19 -18.16
C ASP A 80 15.23 9.38 -17.03
N SER A 81 15.46 10.03 -15.88
CA SER A 81 16.10 9.43 -14.71
C SER A 81 15.48 9.96 -13.42
N VAL A 82 15.61 9.19 -12.34
CA VAL A 82 15.22 9.61 -10.99
C VAL A 82 16.27 10.58 -10.46
N GLY A 83 15.84 11.78 -10.05
CA GLY A 83 16.65 12.70 -9.27
C GLY A 83 16.15 12.82 -7.82
N ASP A 84 16.84 13.65 -7.03
CA ASP A 84 16.53 13.86 -5.61
C ASP A 84 15.08 14.29 -5.38
N ARG A 85 14.51 15.08 -6.30
CA ARG A 85 13.14 15.56 -6.21
C ARG A 85 12.14 14.42 -6.34
N GLU A 86 12.34 13.54 -7.32
CA GLU A 86 11.45 12.40 -7.57
C GLU A 86 11.57 11.38 -6.43
N GLU A 87 12.79 11.10 -5.97
CA GLU A 87 13.02 10.22 -4.83
C GLU A 87 12.35 10.74 -3.55
N GLN A 88 12.55 12.03 -3.23
CA GLN A 88 11.95 12.66 -2.07
C GLN A 88 10.41 12.69 -2.18
N ALA A 89 9.86 12.95 -3.37
CA ALA A 89 8.43 12.93 -3.60
C ALA A 89 7.83 11.54 -3.38
N LEU A 90 8.48 10.49 -3.89
CA LEU A 90 8.04 9.10 -3.68
C LEU A 90 8.11 8.71 -2.20
N ARG A 91 9.20 9.07 -1.51
CA ARG A 91 9.34 8.92 -0.06
C ARG A 91 8.18 9.61 0.69
N ASN A 92 7.89 10.87 0.33
CA ASN A 92 6.80 11.63 0.94
C ASN A 92 5.45 10.95 0.75
N CYS A 93 5.18 10.35 -0.42
CA CYS A 93 3.94 9.61 -0.67
C CYS A 93 3.72 8.50 0.38
N TYR A 94 4.73 7.63 0.58
CA TYR A 94 4.64 6.55 1.56
C TYR A 94 4.53 7.09 2.99
N TYR A 95 5.39 8.04 3.37
CA TYR A 95 5.40 8.63 4.70
C TYR A 95 4.06 9.30 5.05
N ASN A 96 3.57 10.18 4.18
CA ASN A 96 2.33 10.92 4.40
C ASN A 96 1.11 10.01 4.41
N CYS A 97 1.11 8.92 3.65
CA CYS A 97 0.07 7.90 3.75
C CYS A 97 0.08 7.18 5.10
N LEU A 98 1.24 6.72 5.57
CA LEU A 98 1.38 6.09 6.88
C LEU A 98 0.99 7.05 8.01
N HIS A 99 1.46 8.29 7.94
CA HIS A 99 1.13 9.35 8.89
C HIS A 99 -0.37 9.64 8.92
N THR A 100 -1.00 9.76 7.75
CA THR A 100 -2.45 9.95 7.65
C THR A 100 -3.21 8.77 8.24
N ALA A 101 -2.76 7.54 7.98
CA ALA A 101 -3.39 6.34 8.52
C ALA A 101 -3.34 6.31 10.06
N THR A 102 -2.17 6.50 10.65
CA THR A 102 -2.00 6.45 12.11
C THR A 102 -2.72 7.61 12.80
N LYS A 103 -2.71 8.82 12.21
CA LYS A 103 -3.47 9.98 12.69
C LYS A 103 -4.98 9.73 12.72
N ASN A 104 -5.48 8.89 11.83
CA ASN A 104 -6.89 8.48 11.77
C ASN A 104 -7.14 7.14 12.48
N HIS A 105 -6.22 6.69 13.34
CA HIS A 105 -6.31 5.45 14.12
C HIS A 105 -6.55 4.19 13.28
N LEU A 106 -6.06 4.19 12.04
CA LEU A 106 -6.06 3.02 11.18
C LEU A 106 -4.85 2.15 11.54
N ARG A 107 -5.10 0.86 11.71
CA ARG A 107 -4.07 -0.09 12.13
C ARG A 107 -3.52 -0.94 10.99
N THR A 108 -4.22 -1.00 9.85
CA THR A 108 -3.74 -1.68 8.65
C THR A 108 -3.65 -0.69 7.50
N VAL A 109 -2.62 -0.84 6.67
CA VAL A 109 -2.44 -0.10 5.43
C VAL A 109 -2.00 -1.06 4.33
N ALA A 110 -2.59 -0.97 3.15
CA ALA A 110 -2.09 -1.60 1.94
C ALA A 110 -1.62 -0.57 0.92
N PHE A 111 -0.42 -0.75 0.38
CA PHE A 111 0.19 0.07 -0.65
C PHE A 111 0.26 -0.69 -1.98
N PRO A 112 -0.08 -0.06 -3.09
CA PRO A 112 0.38 -0.46 -4.41
C PRO A 112 1.82 0.00 -4.71
N CYS A 113 2.35 -0.43 -5.86
CA CYS A 113 3.56 0.17 -6.43
C CYS A 113 3.27 1.61 -6.90
N ILE A 114 3.73 2.62 -6.15
CA ILE A 114 3.54 4.03 -6.51
C ILE A 114 4.49 4.41 -7.64
N SER A 115 4.01 5.20 -8.60
CA SER A 115 4.82 5.80 -9.67
C SER A 115 5.50 4.84 -10.65
N THR A 116 5.35 3.53 -10.51
CA THR A 116 5.79 2.56 -11.51
C THR A 116 4.85 2.53 -12.72
N GLY A 117 5.29 1.89 -13.82
CA GLY A 117 4.50 1.77 -15.05
C GLY A 117 4.36 3.11 -15.79
N VAL A 118 3.14 3.64 -15.91
CA VAL A 118 2.85 4.85 -16.70
C VAL A 118 3.57 6.11 -16.19
N TYR A 119 3.97 6.12 -14.92
CA TYR A 119 4.69 7.26 -14.32
C TYR A 119 6.22 7.12 -14.42
N GLY A 120 6.72 6.05 -15.05
CA GLY A 120 8.11 5.93 -15.47
C GLY A 120 9.13 5.66 -14.37
N TYR A 121 8.74 5.57 -13.10
CA TYR A 121 9.68 5.30 -12.02
C TYR A 121 10.24 3.86 -12.15
N PRO A 122 11.57 3.67 -12.19
CA PRO A 122 12.18 2.34 -12.25
C PRO A 122 11.71 1.45 -11.08
N PRO A 123 11.18 0.23 -11.34
CA PRO A 123 10.57 -0.59 -10.29
C PRO A 123 11.52 -0.96 -9.14
N ASP A 124 12.78 -1.26 -9.44
CA ASP A 124 13.82 -1.58 -8.46
C ASP A 124 14.07 -0.42 -7.49
N GLN A 125 14.24 0.80 -8.02
CA GLN A 125 14.42 2.01 -7.22
C GLN A 125 13.14 2.36 -6.43
N ALA A 126 11.96 2.16 -7.01
CA ALA A 126 10.69 2.42 -6.34
C ALA A 126 10.48 1.48 -5.15
N VAL A 127 10.80 0.19 -5.30
CA VAL A 127 10.73 -0.82 -4.23
C VAL A 127 11.68 -0.45 -3.10
N GLU A 128 12.90 -0.01 -3.42
CA GLU A 128 13.88 0.44 -2.44
C GLU A 128 13.33 1.59 -1.58
N VAL A 129 12.83 2.65 -2.22
CA VAL A 129 12.23 3.81 -1.53
C VAL A 129 11.04 3.38 -0.68
N ALA A 130 10.18 2.50 -1.20
CA ALA A 130 9.01 2.00 -0.49
C ALA A 130 9.40 1.26 0.80
N LEU A 131 10.30 0.28 0.70
CA LEU A 131 10.72 -0.55 1.82
C LEU A 131 11.47 0.27 2.88
N ARG A 132 12.41 1.11 2.44
CA ARG A 132 13.19 2.00 3.32
C ARG A 132 12.28 2.93 4.10
N THR A 133 11.37 3.63 3.42
CA THR A 133 10.46 4.59 4.05
C THR A 133 9.51 3.91 5.04
N VAL A 134 8.93 2.77 4.66
CA VAL A 134 8.04 2.00 5.54
C VAL A 134 8.80 1.50 6.76
N ARG A 135 10.03 1.00 6.60
CA ARG A 135 10.88 0.55 7.71
C ARG A 135 11.15 1.68 8.70
N GLU A 136 11.67 2.80 8.23
CA GLU A 136 11.99 3.97 9.08
C GLU A 136 10.75 4.48 9.83
N TYR A 137 9.59 4.51 9.17
CA TYR A 137 8.34 4.94 9.80
C TYR A 137 7.93 3.99 10.94
N LEU A 138 8.05 2.67 10.70
CA LEU A 138 7.66 1.64 11.66
C LEU A 138 8.59 1.59 12.87
N GLU A 139 9.89 1.86 12.71
CA GLU A 139 10.81 1.95 13.85
C GLU A 139 10.32 2.95 14.91
N GLN A 140 9.63 4.00 14.49
CA GLN A 140 9.10 5.05 15.36
C GLN A 140 7.62 4.89 15.74
N ASN A 141 6.86 4.03 15.05
CA ASN A 141 5.39 4.00 15.15
C ASN A 141 4.78 2.58 15.08
N HIS A 142 5.57 1.53 15.28
CA HIS A 142 5.12 0.14 15.13
C HIS A 142 3.91 -0.22 16.01
N GLU A 143 3.72 0.42 17.16
CA GLU A 143 2.58 0.20 18.05
C GLU A 143 1.24 0.72 17.49
N LYS A 144 1.31 1.66 16.54
CA LYS A 144 0.13 2.29 15.92
C LYS A 144 -0.42 1.47 14.74
N LEU A 145 0.36 0.54 14.20
CA LEU A 145 0.00 -0.30 13.06
C LEU A 145 0.13 -1.79 13.41
N ASP A 146 -0.84 -2.59 13.00
CA ASP A 146 -0.76 -4.05 13.03
C ASP A 146 -0.10 -4.61 11.76
N ARG A 147 -0.28 -3.91 10.63
CA ARG A 147 0.05 -4.46 9.32
C ARG A 147 0.30 -3.40 8.24
N VAL A 148 1.37 -3.60 7.48
CA VAL A 148 1.60 -2.93 6.20
C VAL A 148 1.66 -3.99 5.11
N ILE A 149 0.93 -3.79 4.03
CA ILE A 149 0.74 -4.75 2.94
C ILE A 149 1.25 -4.13 1.65
N PHE A 150 2.12 -4.82 0.92
CA PHE A 150 2.45 -4.42 -0.44
C PHE A 150 1.62 -5.25 -1.42
N CYS A 151 0.73 -4.57 -2.14
CA CYS A 151 -0.16 -5.12 -3.16
C CYS A 151 0.50 -4.99 -4.53
N VAL A 152 1.20 -6.03 -4.94
CA VAL A 152 1.93 -6.08 -6.21
C VAL A 152 1.12 -6.85 -7.27
N PHE A 153 1.05 -6.29 -8.47
CA PHE A 153 0.33 -6.90 -9.59
C PHE A 153 1.26 -7.68 -10.53
N LEU A 154 2.39 -7.06 -10.91
CA LEU A 154 3.35 -7.68 -11.81
C LEU A 154 4.19 -8.73 -11.08
N LYS A 155 4.47 -9.84 -11.77
CA LYS A 155 5.38 -10.88 -11.28
C LYS A 155 6.78 -10.32 -11.01
N SER A 156 7.28 -9.43 -11.87
CA SER A 156 8.57 -8.76 -11.72
C SER A 156 8.64 -7.93 -10.43
N ASP A 157 7.59 -7.15 -10.14
CA ASP A 157 7.54 -6.35 -8.90
C ASP A 157 7.54 -7.27 -7.68
N LYS A 158 6.79 -8.37 -7.74
CA LYS A 158 6.76 -9.37 -6.67
C LYS A 158 8.16 -9.93 -6.39
N GLU A 159 8.87 -10.34 -7.43
CA GLU A 159 10.23 -10.90 -7.31
C GLU A 159 11.19 -9.86 -6.72
N LEU A 160 11.08 -8.58 -7.11
CA LEU A 160 11.86 -7.49 -6.52
C LEU A 160 11.56 -7.32 -5.03
N TYR A 161 10.27 -7.23 -4.66
CA TYR A 161 9.88 -7.12 -3.26
C TYR A 161 10.34 -8.34 -2.45
N GLU A 162 10.14 -9.57 -2.93
CA GLU A 162 10.58 -10.81 -2.24
C GLU A 162 12.10 -10.85 -2.05
N THR A 163 12.86 -10.34 -3.01
CA THR A 163 14.32 -10.27 -2.97
C THR A 163 14.82 -9.22 -1.98
N MET A 164 14.22 -8.02 -1.98
CA MET A 164 14.70 -6.89 -1.19
C MET A 164 14.17 -6.87 0.24
N LEU A 165 12.97 -7.42 0.51
CA LEU A 165 12.34 -7.38 1.84
C LEU A 165 13.22 -7.86 2.98
N PRO A 166 13.96 -8.99 2.86
CA PRO A 166 14.80 -9.49 3.94
C PRO A 166 15.89 -8.52 4.39
N ALA A 167 16.36 -7.63 3.50
CA ALA A 167 17.36 -6.62 3.85
C ALA A 167 16.78 -5.52 4.76
N TYR A 168 15.51 -5.16 4.55
CA TYR A 168 14.81 -4.14 5.34
C TYR A 168 14.10 -4.69 6.57
N PHE A 169 13.63 -5.93 6.49
CA PHE A 169 12.89 -6.63 7.53
C PHE A 169 13.47 -8.05 7.70
N PRO A 170 14.66 -8.18 8.31
CA PRO A 170 15.27 -9.48 8.53
C PRO A 170 14.35 -10.36 9.37
N ARG A 171 14.27 -11.65 9.03
CA ARG A 171 13.51 -12.62 9.82
C ARG A 171 14.20 -12.76 11.18
N GLY A 172 13.49 -12.46 12.26
CA GLY A 172 13.93 -12.85 13.60
C GLY A 172 14.01 -14.37 13.71
N LEU A 173 14.84 -14.87 14.63
CA LEU A 173 15.05 -16.30 14.92
C LEU A 173 13.79 -17.04 15.43
N SER A 174 12.64 -16.38 15.56
CA SER A 174 11.36 -17.01 15.88
C SER A 174 10.56 -17.23 14.60
N SER A 175 10.25 -18.51 14.34
CA SER A 175 9.50 -19.00 13.19
C SER A 175 8.10 -18.38 13.10
N HIS A 176 7.96 -17.25 12.40
CA HIS A 176 6.68 -16.77 11.88
C HIS A 176 6.84 -16.24 10.44
N THR A 177 6.02 -16.83 9.58
CA THR A 177 6.12 -16.92 8.12
C THR A 177 5.91 -15.58 7.42
N LEU A 178 6.79 -15.21 6.48
CA LEU A 178 6.39 -14.41 5.33
C LEU A 178 5.33 -15.23 4.59
N VAL A 179 4.05 -14.95 4.84
CA VAL A 179 2.99 -15.58 4.06
C VAL A 179 2.87 -14.79 2.78
N GLY A 180 3.68 -15.17 1.79
CA GLY A 180 3.37 -14.85 0.41
C GLY A 180 2.07 -15.57 0.07
N LEU A 181 0.94 -14.87 0.13
CA LEU A 181 -0.31 -15.42 -0.38
C LEU A 181 -0.34 -15.14 -1.88
N SER A 182 -0.19 -16.19 -2.67
CA SER A 182 -0.61 -16.22 -4.06
C SER A 182 -2.05 -16.72 -4.12
N CYS A 183 -2.91 -15.98 -4.81
CA CYS A 183 -4.29 -16.40 -5.06
C CYS A 183 -4.54 -16.38 -6.56
N PHE A 184 -5.12 -17.47 -7.07
CA PHE A 184 -5.53 -17.58 -8.47
C PHE A 184 -6.88 -16.89 -8.66
N ILE A 185 -6.94 -15.92 -9.58
CA ILE A 185 -8.18 -15.23 -9.95
C ILE A 185 -8.24 -15.22 -11.48
N GLY A 186 -9.02 -16.15 -12.06
CA GLY A 186 -8.99 -16.42 -13.49
C GLY A 186 -7.64 -17.03 -13.91
N THR A 187 -6.94 -16.40 -14.86
CA THR A 187 -5.59 -16.81 -15.32
C THR A 187 -4.44 -16.01 -14.70
N TYR A 188 -4.72 -15.05 -13.80
CA TYR A 188 -3.70 -14.15 -13.22
C TYR A 188 -3.45 -14.43 -11.73
N ILE A 189 -2.20 -14.23 -11.29
CA ILE A 189 -1.75 -14.41 -9.89
C ILE A 189 -1.50 -13.04 -9.26
N VAL A 190 -2.32 -12.65 -8.29
CA VAL A 190 -2.07 -11.47 -7.44
C VAL A 190 -1.34 -11.92 -6.18
N ASN A 191 -0.26 -11.22 -5.85
CA ASN A 191 0.59 -11.60 -4.73
C ASN A 191 0.47 -10.58 -3.61
N PHE A 192 0.04 -11.04 -2.43
CA PHE A 192 0.07 -10.24 -1.22
C PHE A 192 1.35 -10.57 -0.48
N ILE A 193 2.23 -9.58 -0.39
CA ILE A 193 3.39 -9.69 0.48
C ILE A 193 2.97 -9.11 1.82
N LEU A 194 2.63 -10.02 2.72
CA LEU A 194 2.10 -9.66 4.01
C LEU A 194 3.20 -9.58 5.06
N TYR A 195 3.42 -8.38 5.61
CA TYR A 195 4.26 -8.22 6.79
C TYR A 195 3.40 -8.02 8.04
N ARG A 196 3.43 -9.00 8.95
CA ARG A 196 2.78 -8.92 10.27
C ARG A 196 3.77 -8.26 11.24
N LEU A 197 3.41 -7.13 11.85
CA LEU A 197 4.34 -6.30 12.65
C LEU A 197 4.69 -6.85 14.05
N TYR A 198 4.21 -8.04 14.40
CA TYR A 198 4.42 -8.66 15.71
C TYR A 198 5.91 -8.93 16.04
N THR A 199 6.79 -8.89 15.04
CA THR A 199 8.24 -9.10 15.16
C THR A 199 9.02 -7.89 15.68
N LEU A 200 8.41 -6.70 15.74
CA LEU A 200 9.07 -5.48 16.23
C LEU A 200 8.89 -5.24 17.74
N SER A 201 8.09 -6.08 18.43
CA SER A 201 7.89 -6.02 19.88
C SER A 201 8.55 -7.22 20.57
N PRO A 202 9.52 -7.03 21.50
CA PRO A 202 10.08 -8.13 22.29
C PRO A 202 9.12 -8.71 23.35
N LYS A 203 7.85 -8.27 23.41
CA LYS A 203 6.92 -8.62 24.50
C LYS A 203 5.48 -8.87 24.04
N THR A 204 5.20 -9.96 23.33
CA THR A 204 3.83 -10.52 23.31
C THR A 204 3.83 -12.05 23.26
N ASN A 205 3.08 -12.64 24.20
CA ASN A 205 2.95 -14.06 24.52
C ASN A 205 2.32 -14.89 23.36
N PRO A 206 2.92 -16.01 22.91
CA PRO A 206 2.51 -16.76 21.71
C PRO A 206 1.22 -17.58 21.81
N HIS A 207 0.54 -17.66 22.96
CA HIS A 207 -0.49 -18.68 23.20
C HIS A 207 -1.97 -18.30 22.91
N ARG A 208 -2.29 -17.20 22.22
CA ARG A 208 -3.70 -16.75 22.10
C ARG A 208 -4.38 -16.72 20.73
N GLU A 209 -3.75 -17.05 19.60
CA GLU A 209 -4.38 -16.79 18.29
C GLU A 209 -4.33 -17.95 17.27
N LEU A 210 -4.43 -19.21 17.70
CA LEU A 210 -4.43 -20.37 16.80
C LEU A 210 -5.81 -20.77 16.23
N SER A 211 -6.92 -20.06 16.53
CA SER A 211 -8.26 -20.46 16.03
C SER A 211 -8.85 -19.63 14.88
N ALA A 212 -8.17 -18.61 14.37
CA ALA A 212 -8.72 -17.78 13.27
C ALA A 212 -8.33 -18.25 11.85
N PHE A 213 -7.73 -19.42 11.72
CA PHE A 213 -7.04 -19.86 10.49
C PHE A 213 -7.93 -20.39 9.36
N LEU A 214 -9.25 -20.51 9.54
CA LEU A 214 -10.09 -21.25 8.58
C LEU A 214 -11.26 -20.49 7.96
N HIS A 215 -11.46 -19.19 8.23
CA HIS A 215 -12.54 -18.43 7.58
C HIS A 215 -12.02 -17.09 7.04
N LEU A 216 -11.18 -17.19 6.00
CA LEU A 216 -10.98 -16.12 5.02
C LEU A 216 -11.87 -16.42 3.82
#